data_AF-A0A2E1TAP2-F1
#
_entry.id   AF-A0A2E1TAP2-F1
#
_cell.length_a   1.000
_cell.length_b   1.000
_cell.length_c   1.000
_cell.angle_alpha   90.00
_cell.angle_beta   90.00
_cell.angle_gamma   90.00
#
_symmetry.space_group_name_H-M   'P 1'
#
loop_
_entity.id
_entity.type
_entity.pdbx_description
1 polymer ?
#
loop_
_entity_poly.entity_id
_entity_poly.type
_entity_poly.pdbx_seq_one_letter_code
_entity_poly.pdbx_strand_id
1 'polypeptide(L)'
;MKKNNLGLLCFLAFILIFSSCKKEDSILGCTDSTMFNYNPDATDDDGSCIEIIEGCTDVLMFNYNPDANTDDGSCLSAFDVALGDWNISPDCEEFTIPVIGTTISLNDQLPESIEVMGSDDILYIEIGDTEVNGSIDNSGVITVPTQTVSIDMGFGPMDIDVEGDGVIVTDISGNMDLTYSFEIEMIPGFPLSESLDCSISLSK
;
A
#
# COMPACT_ATOMS: atom_id res chain seq x y z
N MET A 1 12.46 -42.59 -86.25
CA MET A 1 11.15 -42.37 -85.60
C MET A 1 11.40 -41.63 -84.28
N LYS A 2 11.11 -40.32 -84.24
CA LYS A 2 11.24 -39.48 -83.03
C LYS A 2 10.16 -39.91 -82.04
N LYS A 3 10.51 -40.68 -81.00
CA LYS A 3 9.60 -40.89 -79.86
C LYS A 3 9.59 -39.59 -79.06
N ASN A 4 8.46 -38.90 -79.08
CA ASN A 4 8.25 -37.67 -78.32
C ASN A 4 8.46 -37.95 -76.83
N ASN A 5 9.60 -37.51 -76.29
CA ASN A 5 9.89 -37.44 -74.85
C ASN A 5 9.03 -36.38 -74.13
N LEU A 6 7.95 -35.91 -74.75
CA LEU A 6 7.03 -34.91 -74.21
C LEU A 6 6.28 -35.45 -72.98
N GLY A 7 5.97 -36.75 -72.95
CA GLY A 7 5.33 -37.39 -71.79
C GLY A 7 6.28 -37.54 -70.58
N LEU A 8 7.56 -37.86 -70.82
CA LEU A 8 8.56 -38.01 -69.75
C LEU A 8 9.02 -36.65 -69.20
N LEU A 9 9.13 -35.63 -70.06
CA LEU A 9 9.36 -34.24 -69.62
C LEU A 9 8.18 -33.68 -68.84
N CYS A 10 6.92 -33.95 -69.22
CA CYS A 10 5.75 -33.51 -68.45
C CYS A 10 5.65 -34.22 -67.10
N PHE A 11 6.01 -35.51 -66.99
CA PHE A 11 5.97 -36.26 -65.73
C PHE A 11 7.08 -35.83 -64.76
N LEU A 12 8.29 -35.57 -65.26
CA LEU A 12 9.39 -34.99 -64.48
C LEU A 12 9.10 -33.53 -64.08
N ALA A 13 8.47 -32.75 -64.96
CA ALA A 13 7.98 -31.41 -64.61
C ALA A 13 6.90 -31.50 -63.51
N PHE A 14 5.93 -32.42 -63.60
CA PHE A 14 4.90 -32.60 -62.56
C PHE A 14 5.52 -32.98 -61.20
N ILE A 15 6.50 -33.89 -61.17
CA ILE A 15 7.21 -34.25 -59.93
C ILE A 15 7.99 -33.04 -59.37
N LEU A 16 8.64 -32.23 -60.21
CA LEU A 16 9.34 -31.01 -59.78
C LEU A 16 8.41 -29.86 -59.38
N ILE A 17 7.19 -29.80 -59.92
CA ILE A 17 6.17 -28.78 -59.60
C ILE A 17 5.45 -29.12 -58.28
N PHE A 18 5.24 -30.41 -57.97
CA PHE A 18 4.59 -30.83 -56.72
C PHE A 18 5.57 -31.07 -55.56
N SER A 19 6.87 -31.23 -55.81
CA SER A 19 7.85 -31.54 -54.75
C SER A 19 8.41 -30.31 -54.02
N SER A 20 7.88 -29.11 -54.26
CA SER A 20 8.39 -27.88 -53.61
C SER A 20 7.40 -27.20 -52.65
N CYS A 21 6.26 -27.81 -52.34
CA CYS A 21 5.44 -27.36 -51.21
C CYS A 21 5.81 -28.19 -49.98
N LYS A 22 6.96 -27.90 -49.38
CA LYS A 22 7.19 -28.29 -47.99
C LYS A 22 6.22 -27.43 -47.18
N LYS A 23 5.21 -28.05 -46.58
CA LYS A 23 4.49 -27.42 -45.48
C LYS A 23 5.51 -27.31 -44.35
N GLU A 24 6.15 -26.16 -44.22
CA GLU A 24 6.86 -25.82 -42.99
C GLU A 24 5.79 -25.80 -41.90
N ASP A 25 5.98 -26.60 -40.86
CA ASP A 25 5.08 -26.58 -39.72
C ASP A 25 5.30 -25.25 -39.00
N SER A 26 4.42 -24.28 -39.28
CA SER A 26 4.36 -23.00 -38.60
C SER A 26 4.05 -23.23 -37.12
N ILE A 27 4.94 -22.77 -36.25
CA ILE A 27 4.72 -22.73 -34.81
C ILE A 27 4.17 -21.33 -34.49
N LEU A 28 2.90 -21.29 -34.13
CA LEU A 28 2.20 -20.05 -33.78
C LEU A 28 2.54 -19.62 -32.36
N GLY A 29 2.79 -18.33 -32.17
CA GLY A 29 2.94 -17.69 -30.86
C GLY A 29 3.56 -16.31 -30.98
N CYS A 30 3.72 -15.62 -29.84
CA CYS A 30 4.34 -14.30 -29.86
C CYS A 30 5.82 -14.39 -30.27
N THR A 31 6.17 -13.70 -31.36
CA THR A 31 7.55 -13.69 -31.91
C THR A 31 8.39 -12.52 -31.40
N ASP A 32 7.78 -11.58 -30.68
CA ASP A 32 8.47 -10.40 -30.15
C ASP A 32 9.09 -10.70 -28.77
N SER A 33 10.42 -10.64 -28.69
CA SER A 33 11.19 -10.89 -27.48
C SER A 33 11.00 -9.86 -26.36
N THR A 34 10.37 -8.71 -26.64
CA THR A 34 10.07 -7.70 -25.61
C THR A 34 8.69 -7.88 -24.97
N MET A 35 7.94 -8.92 -25.34
CA MET A 35 6.58 -9.18 -24.85
C MET A 35 6.58 -10.25 -23.75
N PHE A 36 5.62 -10.17 -22.84
CA PHE A 36 5.53 -11.02 -21.64
C PHE A 36 5.46 -12.52 -21.96
N ASN A 37 4.76 -12.87 -23.04
CA ASN A 37 4.56 -14.26 -23.49
C ASN A 37 5.38 -14.62 -24.73
N TYR A 38 6.56 -14.02 -24.91
CA TYR A 38 7.49 -14.38 -25.98
C TYR A 38 7.73 -15.89 -26.05
N ASN A 39 7.52 -16.46 -27.24
CA ASN A 39 7.79 -17.86 -27.51
C ASN A 39 9.02 -17.96 -28.44
N PRO A 40 10.19 -18.40 -27.95
CA PRO A 40 11.40 -18.53 -28.78
C PRO A 40 11.29 -19.59 -29.88
N ASP A 41 10.33 -20.51 -29.78
CA ASP A 41 10.08 -21.54 -30.79
C ASP A 41 9.04 -21.08 -31.84
N ALA A 42 8.37 -19.94 -31.65
CA ALA A 42 7.39 -19.43 -32.60
C ALA A 42 8.06 -18.97 -33.90
N THR A 43 7.56 -19.47 -35.03
CA THR A 43 8.02 -19.10 -36.37
C THR A 43 7.14 -18.02 -37.01
N ASP A 44 5.89 -17.91 -36.58
CA ASP A 44 4.92 -16.95 -37.10
C ASP A 44 4.11 -16.34 -35.94
N ASP A 45 3.95 -15.01 -35.98
CA ASP A 45 3.12 -14.29 -35.03
C ASP A 45 1.63 -14.61 -35.23
N ASP A 46 0.95 -14.97 -34.15
CA ASP A 46 -0.47 -15.24 -34.12
C ASP A 46 -1.29 -14.08 -33.54
N GLY A 47 -0.65 -12.97 -33.21
CA GLY A 47 -1.27 -11.81 -32.59
C GLY A 47 -1.61 -11.99 -31.11
N SER A 48 -1.06 -13.02 -30.46
CA SER A 48 -1.26 -13.29 -29.02
C SER A 48 -0.31 -12.54 -28.10
N CYS A 49 0.60 -11.70 -28.62
CA CYS A 49 1.57 -10.97 -27.82
C CYS A 49 0.91 -10.11 -26.72
N ILE A 50 1.42 -10.25 -25.49
CA ILE A 50 0.98 -9.51 -24.31
C ILE A 50 2.10 -8.52 -23.93
N GLU A 51 1.76 -7.24 -23.82
CA GLU A 51 2.70 -6.22 -23.36
C GLU A 51 3.17 -6.49 -21.93
N ILE A 52 4.43 -6.17 -21.64
CA ILE A 52 4.95 -6.18 -20.27
C ILE A 52 4.34 -4.98 -19.54
N ILE A 53 3.70 -5.26 -18.41
CA ILE A 53 3.20 -4.23 -17.49
C ILE A 53 3.95 -4.44 -16.18
N GLU A 54 4.81 -3.48 -15.87
CA GLU A 54 5.63 -3.47 -14.65
C GLU A 54 4.84 -2.93 -13.46
N GLY A 55 5.09 -3.50 -12.28
CA GLY A 55 4.55 -3.04 -11.01
C GLY A 55 4.51 -4.16 -9.98
N CYS A 56 4.05 -3.86 -8.77
CA CYS A 56 3.92 -4.88 -7.73
C CYS A 56 2.87 -5.93 -8.10
N THR A 57 3.29 -7.19 -8.20
CA THR A 57 2.42 -8.33 -8.56
C THR A 57 1.89 -9.10 -7.35
N ASP A 58 2.34 -8.77 -6.14
CA ASP A 58 1.91 -9.43 -4.91
C ASP A 58 0.61 -8.81 -4.36
N VAL A 59 -0.46 -9.61 -4.34
CA VAL A 59 -1.80 -9.21 -3.88
C VAL A 59 -1.88 -8.84 -2.40
N LEU A 60 -0.87 -9.18 -1.61
CA LEU A 60 -0.80 -8.87 -0.18
C LEU A 60 -0.08 -7.54 0.11
N MET A 61 0.48 -6.88 -0.91
CA MET A 61 1.25 -5.66 -0.75
C MET A 61 0.40 -4.41 -0.97
N PHE A 62 0.77 -3.32 -0.30
CA PHE A 62 -0.01 -2.08 -0.23
C PHE A 62 -0.20 -1.42 -1.59
N ASN A 63 0.82 -1.51 -2.46
CA ASN A 63 0.82 -0.94 -3.81
C ASN A 63 0.62 -1.98 -4.92
N TYR A 64 -0.08 -3.09 -4.62
CA TYR A 64 -0.44 -4.11 -5.60
C TYR A 64 -1.08 -3.49 -6.85
N ASN A 65 -0.55 -3.84 -8.02
CA ASN A 65 -1.09 -3.44 -9.31
C ASN A 65 -1.73 -4.66 -10.00
N PRO A 66 -3.07 -4.72 -10.13
CA PRO A 66 -3.76 -5.85 -10.75
C PRO A 66 -3.50 -6.00 -12.25
N ASP A 67 -2.99 -4.95 -12.91
CA ASP A 67 -2.62 -4.98 -14.32
C ASP A 67 -1.17 -5.42 -14.53
N ALA A 68 -0.33 -5.41 -13.49
CA ALA A 68 1.07 -5.82 -13.60
C ALA A 68 1.19 -7.32 -13.85
N ASN A 69 2.02 -7.67 -14.83
CA ASN A 69 2.38 -9.06 -15.14
C ASN A 69 3.86 -9.35 -14.87
N THR A 70 4.65 -8.32 -14.58
CA THR A 70 6.08 -8.42 -14.31
C THR A 70 6.40 -7.62 -13.06
N ASP A 71 6.95 -8.30 -12.05
CA ASP A 71 7.40 -7.64 -10.82
C ASP A 71 8.64 -6.78 -11.11
N ASP A 72 8.54 -5.50 -10.77
CA ASP A 72 9.62 -4.52 -10.90
C ASP A 72 10.37 -4.28 -9.58
N GLY A 73 9.99 -5.00 -8.51
CA GLY A 73 10.55 -4.83 -7.18
C GLY A 73 10.05 -3.58 -6.45
N SER A 74 8.98 -2.94 -6.93
CA SER A 74 8.36 -1.78 -6.28
C SER A 74 7.45 -2.12 -5.11
N CYS A 75 7.20 -3.41 -4.81
CA CYS A 75 6.27 -3.81 -3.76
C CYS A 75 6.62 -3.21 -2.39
N LEU A 76 5.65 -2.51 -1.78
CA LEU A 76 5.74 -1.92 -0.45
C LEU A 76 4.71 -2.54 0.47
N SER A 77 5.11 -2.92 1.68
CA SER A 77 4.16 -3.30 2.71
C SER A 77 3.55 -2.04 3.32
N ALA A 78 2.33 -2.15 3.86
CA ALA A 78 1.72 -1.04 4.59
C ALA A 78 2.59 -0.60 5.78
N PHE A 79 3.26 -1.57 6.43
CA PHE A 79 4.22 -1.33 7.50
C PHE A 79 5.37 -0.44 7.03
N ASP A 80 6.03 -0.77 5.90
CA ASP A 80 7.13 0.05 5.37
C ASP A 80 6.70 1.47 5.02
N VAL A 81 5.47 1.64 4.53
CA VAL A 81 4.88 2.96 4.24
C VAL A 81 4.60 3.76 5.50
N ALA A 82 4.21 3.10 6.59
CA ALA A 82 3.89 3.75 7.86
C ALA A 82 5.11 4.39 8.53
N LEU A 83 6.30 3.82 8.37
CA LEU A 83 7.51 4.26 9.07
C LEU A 83 8.02 5.63 8.63
N GLY A 84 8.67 6.34 9.56
CA GLY A 84 9.31 7.64 9.34
C GLY A 84 8.45 8.82 9.82
N ASP A 85 8.87 10.01 9.40
CA ASP A 85 8.25 11.27 9.84
C ASP A 85 6.93 11.54 9.10
N TRP A 86 5.91 11.97 9.82
CA TRP A 86 4.64 12.43 9.28
C TRP A 86 4.31 13.81 9.83
N ASN A 87 4.00 14.76 8.95
CA ASN A 87 3.39 16.02 9.35
C ASN A 87 1.93 15.76 9.71
N ILE A 88 1.48 16.33 10.83
CA ILE A 88 0.12 16.16 11.32
C ILE A 88 -0.63 17.48 11.31
N SER A 89 -1.90 17.42 10.96
CA SER A 89 -2.85 18.53 11.10
C SER A 89 -4.00 18.05 11.98
N PRO A 90 -3.93 18.25 13.31
CA PRO A 90 -4.99 17.85 14.22
C PRO A 90 -6.20 18.79 14.13
N ASP A 91 -7.39 18.21 14.25
CA ASP A 91 -8.67 18.87 14.48
C ASP A 91 -9.34 18.20 15.69
N CYS A 92 -8.93 18.66 16.88
CA CYS A 92 -9.38 18.16 18.17
C CYS A 92 -10.51 18.98 18.77
N GLU A 93 -11.37 18.29 19.52
CA GLU A 93 -12.36 18.94 20.37
C GLU A 93 -11.72 19.73 21.53
N GLU A 94 -12.37 20.82 21.92
CA GLU A 94 -11.96 21.65 23.06
C GLU A 94 -12.80 21.33 24.30
N PHE A 95 -12.15 21.14 25.44
CA PHE A 95 -12.81 20.92 26.72
C PHE A 95 -12.74 22.15 27.61
N THR A 96 -13.85 22.61 28.16
CA THR A 96 -13.86 23.73 29.14
C THR A 96 -14.15 23.22 30.53
N ILE A 97 -13.20 23.39 31.46
CA ILE A 97 -13.36 22.96 32.84
C ILE A 97 -14.44 23.82 33.53
N PRO A 98 -15.54 23.24 34.03
CA PRO A 98 -16.69 24.00 34.55
C PRO A 98 -16.37 24.88 35.77
N VAL A 99 -15.39 24.50 36.59
CA VAL A 99 -15.09 25.15 37.88
C VAL A 99 -14.17 26.35 37.74
N ILE A 100 -13.24 26.32 36.78
CA ILE A 100 -12.23 27.37 36.57
C ILE A 100 -12.43 28.14 35.25
N GLY A 101 -13.27 27.65 34.34
CA GLY A 101 -13.55 28.27 33.05
C GLY A 101 -12.38 28.24 32.07
N THR A 102 -11.37 27.40 32.34
CA THR A 102 -10.21 27.19 31.48
C THR A 102 -10.56 26.21 30.38
N THR A 103 -10.26 26.58 29.14
CA THR A 103 -10.39 25.71 27.97
C THR A 103 -9.06 24.99 27.71
N ILE A 104 -9.12 23.67 27.54
CA ILE A 104 -8.03 22.80 27.10
C ILE A 104 -8.29 22.50 25.62
N SER A 105 -7.30 22.78 24.78
CA SER A 105 -7.30 22.43 23.35
C SER A 105 -6.11 21.53 23.09
N LEU A 106 -6.37 20.30 22.62
CA LEU A 106 -5.30 19.36 22.27
C LEU A 106 -4.56 19.79 20.99
N ASN A 107 -5.19 20.60 20.14
CA ASN A 107 -4.55 21.15 18.94
C ASN A 107 -3.26 21.93 19.27
N ASP A 108 -3.23 22.63 20.41
CA ASP A 108 -2.07 23.40 20.85
C ASP A 108 -1.00 22.55 21.57
N GLN A 109 -1.34 21.32 21.96
CA GLN A 109 -0.45 20.42 22.71
C GLN A 109 0.18 19.35 21.82
N LEU A 110 -0.44 19.04 20.68
CA LEU A 110 0.11 18.11 19.70
C LEU A 110 1.25 18.76 18.90
N PRO A 111 2.30 18.00 18.54
CA PRO A 111 3.39 18.52 17.71
C PRO A 111 2.92 18.78 16.27
N GLU A 112 3.74 19.48 15.47
CA GLU A 112 3.49 19.64 14.03
C GLU A 112 3.77 18.34 13.24
N SER A 113 4.55 17.42 13.82
CA SER A 113 4.95 16.16 13.20
C SER A 113 5.14 15.05 14.24
N ILE A 114 4.97 13.81 13.81
CA ILE A 114 5.23 12.59 14.58
C ILE A 114 6.29 11.74 13.88
N GLU A 115 7.05 10.96 14.65
CA GLU A 115 7.94 9.92 14.12
C GLU A 115 7.31 8.55 14.37
N VAL A 116 7.25 7.71 13.33
CA VAL A 116 6.74 6.34 13.43
C VAL A 116 7.90 5.36 13.25
N MET A 117 8.23 4.64 14.31
CA MET A 117 9.14 3.49 14.28
C MET A 117 8.34 2.19 14.28
N GLY A 118 8.99 1.05 14.04
CA GLY A 118 8.29 -0.22 14.12
C GLY A 118 9.20 -1.44 14.22
N SER A 119 8.64 -2.51 14.78
CA SER A 119 9.22 -3.85 14.83
C SER A 119 8.11 -4.89 14.90
N ASP A 120 8.23 -6.00 14.16
CA ASP A 120 7.30 -7.14 14.21
C ASP A 120 5.80 -6.73 14.12
N ASP A 121 5.43 -5.93 13.12
CA ASP A 121 4.06 -5.39 12.86
C ASP A 121 3.50 -4.45 13.95
N ILE A 122 4.30 -4.10 14.96
CA ILE A 122 3.99 -3.08 15.96
C ILE A 122 4.57 -1.75 15.47
N LEU A 123 3.72 -0.71 15.49
CA LEU A 123 4.12 0.68 15.29
C LEU A 123 4.36 1.33 16.65
N TYR A 124 5.45 2.07 16.77
CA TYR A 124 5.77 2.95 17.89
C TYR A 124 5.60 4.38 17.40
N ILE A 125 4.53 5.04 17.83
CA ILE A 125 4.14 6.38 17.35
C ILE A 125 4.57 7.40 18.42
N GLU A 126 5.59 8.19 18.10
CA GLU A 126 6.06 9.26 18.98
C GLU A 126 5.21 10.53 18.77
N ILE A 127 4.48 10.94 19.80
CA ILE A 127 3.61 12.12 19.82
C ILE A 127 4.19 13.12 20.83
N GLY A 128 5.11 13.96 20.37
CA GLY A 128 5.81 14.89 21.26
C GLY A 128 6.76 14.14 22.19
N ASP A 129 6.48 14.15 23.50
CA ASP A 129 7.29 13.45 24.51
C ASP A 129 6.69 12.08 24.92
N THR A 130 5.58 11.66 24.31
CA THR A 130 4.92 10.38 24.59
C THR A 130 5.05 9.41 23.41
N GLU A 131 4.97 8.12 23.72
CA GLU A 131 4.94 7.05 22.73
C GLU A 131 3.65 6.25 22.94
N VAL A 132 2.94 5.97 21.85
CA VAL A 132 1.80 5.04 21.85
C VAL A 132 2.06 3.93 20.85
N ASN A 133 1.70 2.69 21.22
CA ASN A 133 1.82 1.58 20.30
C ASN A 133 0.60 1.48 19.39
N GLY A 134 0.82 1.07 18.15
CA GLY A 134 -0.24 0.69 17.23
C GLY A 134 0.12 -0.59 16.50
N SER A 135 -0.80 -1.06 15.68
CA SER A 135 -0.55 -2.11 14.68
C SER A 135 -1.10 -1.66 13.34
N ILE A 136 -0.56 -2.19 12.25
CA ILE A 136 -1.06 -1.92 10.90
C ILE A 136 -1.30 -3.23 10.15
N ASP A 137 -2.41 -3.30 9.43
CA ASP A 137 -2.69 -4.41 8.53
C ASP A 137 -2.18 -4.15 7.10
N ASN A 138 -2.21 -5.17 6.25
CA ASN A 138 -1.75 -5.06 4.86
C ASN A 138 -2.57 -4.07 4.01
N SER A 139 -3.78 -3.71 4.45
CA SER A 139 -4.63 -2.73 3.77
C SER A 139 -4.33 -1.29 4.21
N GLY A 140 -3.37 -1.10 5.12
CA GLY A 140 -3.01 0.22 5.65
C GLY A 140 -3.87 0.67 6.82
N VAL A 141 -4.73 -0.19 7.38
CA VAL A 141 -5.55 0.15 8.54
C VAL A 141 -4.69 0.10 9.80
N ILE A 142 -4.63 1.22 10.52
CA ILE A 142 -3.93 1.38 11.78
C ILE A 142 -4.92 1.14 12.92
N THR A 143 -4.48 0.45 13.96
CA THR A 143 -5.23 0.29 15.21
C THR A 143 -4.35 0.72 16.37
N VAL A 144 -4.84 1.64 17.19
CA VAL A 144 -4.19 2.08 18.43
C VAL A 144 -5.03 1.52 19.59
N PRO A 145 -4.60 0.42 20.22
CA PRO A 145 -5.31 -0.11 21.38
C PRO A 145 -5.22 0.86 22.55
N THR A 146 -6.22 0.80 23.44
CA THR A 146 -6.25 1.60 24.67
C THR A 146 -4.97 1.45 25.47
N GLN A 147 -4.28 2.56 25.67
CA GLN A 147 -3.03 2.66 26.41
C GLN A 147 -3.03 3.88 27.31
N THR A 148 -2.57 3.70 28.53
CA THR A 148 -2.43 4.80 29.49
C THR A 148 -1.06 5.45 29.33
N VAL A 149 -1.04 6.75 29.05
CA VAL A 149 0.17 7.59 29.03
C VAL A 149 0.10 8.62 30.16
N SER A 150 1.24 8.90 30.79
CA SER A 150 1.31 9.93 31.83
C SER A 150 1.84 11.23 31.24
N ILE A 151 1.03 12.30 31.29
CA ILE A 151 1.38 13.64 30.79
C ILE A 151 1.47 14.61 31.97
N ASP A 152 2.52 15.43 32.03
CA ASP A 152 2.64 16.50 33.03
C ASP A 152 2.22 17.84 32.43
N MET A 153 1.00 18.29 32.76
CA MET A 153 0.47 19.59 32.32
C MET A 153 0.85 20.74 33.27
N GLY A 154 1.89 20.58 34.10
CA GLY A 154 2.35 21.59 35.06
C GLY A 154 1.60 21.58 36.39
N PHE A 155 0.66 20.65 36.56
CA PHE A 155 -0.02 20.35 37.84
C PHE A 155 0.38 18.98 38.41
N GLY A 156 1.39 18.33 37.80
CA GLY A 156 1.80 16.96 38.09
C GLY A 156 1.36 15.98 36.99
N PRO A 157 1.85 14.73 37.04
CA PRO A 157 1.53 13.73 36.05
C PRO A 157 0.05 13.35 36.15
N MET A 158 -0.63 13.37 35.01
CA MET A 158 -1.99 12.91 34.80
C MET A 158 -1.95 11.69 33.89
N ASP A 159 -2.68 10.64 34.26
CA ASP A 159 -2.85 9.46 33.42
C ASP A 159 -4.00 9.72 32.43
N ILE A 160 -3.70 9.52 31.15
CA ILE A 160 -4.62 9.72 30.03
C ILE A 160 -4.63 8.42 29.23
N ASP A 161 -5.82 7.88 28.99
CA ASP A 161 -6.01 6.74 28.12
C ASP A 161 -6.15 7.24 26.67
N VAL A 162 -5.36 6.68 25.76
CA VAL A 162 -5.38 6.98 24.33
C VAL A 162 -5.75 5.72 23.58
N GLU A 163 -6.73 5.81 22.69
CA GLU A 163 -7.12 4.76 21.78
C GLU A 163 -7.57 5.35 20.44
N GLY A 164 -7.67 4.52 19.41
CA GLY A 164 -8.22 4.96 18.14
C GLY A 164 -7.86 4.06 16.98
N ASP A 165 -8.12 4.57 15.78
CA ASP A 165 -7.83 3.89 14.54
C ASP A 165 -7.40 4.89 13.46
N GLY A 166 -6.92 4.36 12.35
CA GLY A 166 -6.51 5.19 11.24
C GLY A 166 -6.36 4.39 9.96
N VAL A 167 -6.02 5.10 8.89
CA VAL A 167 -5.77 4.49 7.59
C VAL A 167 -4.72 5.28 6.83
N ILE A 168 -3.72 4.58 6.32
CA ILE A 168 -2.83 5.09 5.28
C ILE A 168 -3.58 4.99 3.95
N VAL A 169 -3.84 6.14 3.33
CA VAL A 169 -4.59 6.23 2.06
C VAL A 169 -3.65 6.11 0.87
N THR A 170 -2.46 6.70 0.96
CA THR A 170 -1.38 6.61 -0.03
C THR A 170 -0.04 6.51 0.66
N ASP A 171 1.04 6.32 -0.12
CA ASP A 171 2.42 6.34 0.37
C ASP A 171 2.84 7.66 1.07
N ILE A 172 2.04 8.72 0.93
CA ILE A 172 2.30 10.06 1.48
C ILE A 172 1.11 10.67 2.23
N SER A 173 0.00 9.95 2.40
CA SER A 173 -1.20 10.51 3.04
C SER A 173 -1.98 9.47 3.83
N GLY A 174 -2.60 9.91 4.91
CA GLY A 174 -3.43 9.08 5.77
C GLY A 174 -4.26 9.92 6.73
N ASN A 175 -5.08 9.25 7.53
CA ASN A 175 -5.83 9.88 8.61
C ASN A 175 -5.78 8.99 9.85
N MET A 176 -5.82 9.58 11.04
CA MET A 176 -6.02 8.90 12.32
C MET A 176 -7.12 9.61 13.10
N ASP A 177 -7.98 8.85 13.76
CA ASP A 177 -8.96 9.33 14.71
C ASP A 177 -8.58 8.76 16.09
N LEU A 178 -8.21 9.65 17.02
CA LEU A 178 -7.78 9.29 18.37
C LEU A 178 -8.75 9.86 19.41
N THR A 179 -9.05 9.07 20.42
CA THR A 179 -9.83 9.48 21.59
C THR A 179 -8.92 9.49 22.81
N TYR A 180 -8.90 10.62 23.52
CA TYR A 180 -8.16 10.85 24.75
C TYR A 180 -9.14 10.88 25.92
N SER A 181 -9.09 9.89 26.80
CA SER A 181 -9.94 9.80 27.99
C SER A 181 -9.14 10.06 29.25
N PHE A 182 -9.69 10.85 30.17
CA PHE A 182 -8.99 11.21 31.41
C PHE A 182 -9.97 11.41 32.57
N GLU A 183 -9.45 11.27 33.79
CA GLU A 183 -10.20 11.48 35.02
C GLU A 183 -9.54 12.56 35.88
N ILE A 184 -10.32 13.58 36.27
CA ILE A 184 -9.87 14.68 37.12
C ILE A 184 -10.64 14.65 38.45
N GLU A 185 -9.92 14.59 39.57
CA GLU A 185 -10.53 14.72 40.88
C GLU A 185 -10.84 16.20 41.20
N MET A 186 -12.10 16.61 41.04
CA MET A 186 -12.50 18.01 41.31
C MET A 186 -12.56 18.32 42.81
N ILE A 187 -13.00 17.35 43.61
CA ILE A 187 -13.04 17.37 45.08
C ILE A 187 -12.80 15.94 45.59
N PRO A 188 -12.32 15.75 46.84
CA PRO A 188 -12.05 14.42 47.39
C PRO A 188 -13.23 13.46 47.23
N GLY A 189 -13.05 12.40 46.45
CA GLY A 189 -14.05 11.35 46.20
C GLY A 189 -15.09 11.67 45.11
N PHE A 190 -14.88 12.70 44.29
CA PHE A 190 -15.73 13.00 43.12
C PHE A 190 -14.87 13.20 41.86
N PRO A 191 -14.52 12.11 41.15
CA PRO A 191 -13.85 12.21 39.86
C PRO A 191 -14.82 12.68 38.78
N LEU A 192 -14.30 13.49 37.85
CA LEU A 192 -14.94 13.83 36.59
C LEU A 192 -14.19 13.07 35.48
N SER A 193 -14.90 12.20 34.76
CA SER A 193 -14.36 11.47 33.61
C SER A 193 -14.84 12.14 32.33
N GLU A 194 -13.92 12.46 31.43
CA GLU A 194 -14.19 13.14 30.16
C GLU A 194 -13.37 12.50 29.04
N SER A 195 -13.80 12.69 27.80
CA SER A 195 -13.09 12.25 26.60
C SER A 195 -13.02 13.37 25.56
N LEU A 196 -11.93 13.43 24.82
CA LEU A 196 -11.72 14.35 23.71
C LEU A 196 -11.38 13.58 22.45
N ASP A 197 -12.13 13.83 21.39
CA ASP A 197 -11.88 13.24 20.08
C ASP A 197 -11.00 14.16 19.23
N CYS A 198 -10.08 13.56 18.49
CA CYS A 198 -9.13 14.22 17.60
C CYS A 198 -9.09 13.53 16.25
N SER A 199 -9.50 14.23 15.19
CA SER A 199 -9.26 13.80 13.82
C SER A 199 -7.95 14.40 13.31
N ILE A 200 -7.01 13.56 12.90
CA ILE A 200 -5.64 13.95 12.54
C ILE A 200 -5.39 13.59 11.07
N SER A 201 -5.15 14.61 10.24
CA SER A 201 -4.68 14.38 8.87
C SER A 201 -3.17 14.16 8.86
N LEU A 202 -2.70 13.16 8.11
CA LEU A 202 -1.29 12.81 7.98
C LEU A 202 -0.75 13.14 6.58
N SER A 203 0.46 13.67 6.51
CA SER A 203 1.16 13.92 5.23
C SER A 203 2.68 13.76 5.32
N LYS A 204 3.29 13.24 4.24
CA LYS A 204 4.75 13.15 4.03
C LYS A 204 5.24 14.10 2.95
#